data_AF-A0A935IY89-F1
#
_entry.id   AF-A0A935IY89-F1
#
_cell.length_a   1.000
_cell.length_b   1.000
_cell.length_c   1.000
_cell.angle_alpha   90.00
_cell.angle_beta   90.00
_cell.angle_gamma   90.00
#
_symmetry.space_group_name_H-M   'P 1'
#
loop_
_entity.id
_entity.type
_entity.pdbx_description
1 polymer ?
#
loop_
_entity_poly.entity_id
_entity_poly.type
_entity_poly.pdbx_seq_one_letter_code
_entity_poly.pdbx_strand_id
1 'polypeptide(L)'
;MPPDLVVGAPDGNAGYIPNENYVIIDLTSTPIEVRNPADGSYDFIFYELFVAPDRINMDNIILSISMDGINYYEVFNWGDNVPDNNTNIFSYTPENDNLPILTTILYGVYPEQTGIVVDVDNVASSPPPGFYIYLVIEVPPGPINDGAGIDAIQVTEVPIPFP
;
A
#
# COMPACT_ATOMS: atom_id res chain seq x y z
N MET A 1 7.81 13.36 4.12
CA MET A 1 6.88 12.44 4.79
C MET A 1 5.94 13.26 5.67
N PRO A 2 4.61 13.05 5.62
CA PRO A 2 3.67 13.66 6.55
C PRO A 2 4.04 13.31 8.00
N PRO A 3 3.78 14.19 8.99
CA PRO A 3 4.29 14.04 10.36
C PRO A 3 3.78 12.80 11.10
N ASP A 4 2.66 12.20 10.66
CA ASP A 4 2.04 11.03 11.29
C ASP A 4 2.14 9.75 10.44
N LEU A 5 2.72 9.83 9.23
CA LEU A 5 3.00 8.63 8.44
C LEU A 5 4.29 8.00 8.95
N VAL A 6 4.24 6.73 9.36
CA VAL A 6 5.40 6.02 9.94
C VAL A 6 5.90 4.85 9.08
N VAL A 7 7.21 4.59 9.14
CA VAL A 7 7.78 3.32 8.66
C VAL A 7 7.90 2.38 9.86
N GLY A 8 7.08 1.33 9.88
CA GLY A 8 6.91 0.44 11.02
C GLY A 8 5.49 -0.07 11.15
N ALA A 9 5.14 -0.55 12.34
CA ALA A 9 3.78 -0.95 12.66
C ALA A 9 2.84 0.27 12.71
N PRO A 10 1.54 0.11 12.40
CA PRO A 10 0.56 1.19 12.49
C PRO A 10 0.38 1.66 13.93
N ASP A 11 0.07 2.96 14.10
CA ASP A 11 -0.14 3.59 15.41
C ASP A 11 -1.52 4.23 15.59
N GLY A 12 -2.38 4.13 14.57
CA GLY A 12 -3.74 4.67 14.56
C GLY A 12 -3.83 6.15 14.22
N ASN A 13 -2.71 6.84 14.01
CA ASN A 13 -2.67 8.20 13.47
C ASN A 13 -2.31 8.14 11.99
N ALA A 14 -2.86 9.05 11.20
CA ALA A 14 -2.63 9.06 9.76
C ALA A 14 -1.98 10.36 9.30
N GLY A 15 -0.89 10.21 8.55
CA GLY A 15 -0.34 11.26 7.72
C GLY A 15 -1.22 11.53 6.52
N TYR A 16 -1.45 12.81 6.24
CA TYR A 16 -2.31 13.23 5.12
C TYR A 16 -1.51 13.61 3.88
N ILE A 17 -1.91 13.05 2.73
CA ILE A 17 -1.40 13.43 1.40
C ILE A 17 -2.56 14.01 0.58
N PRO A 18 -2.54 15.29 0.17
CA PRO A 18 -3.57 15.85 -0.69
C PRO A 18 -3.58 15.18 -2.07
N ASN A 19 -4.71 15.22 -2.78
CA ASN A 19 -4.75 14.83 -4.19
C ASN A 19 -3.71 15.58 -5.03
N GLU A 20 -3.31 14.96 -6.14
CA GLU A 20 -2.29 15.46 -7.08
C GLU A 20 -0.92 15.68 -6.42
N ASN A 21 -0.66 15.01 -5.29
CA ASN A 21 0.64 15.02 -4.62
C ASN A 21 1.15 13.60 -4.40
N TYR A 22 2.44 13.52 -4.09
CA TYR A 22 3.10 12.27 -3.73
C TYR A 22 4.07 12.47 -2.59
N VAL A 23 4.45 11.37 -1.95
CA VAL A 23 5.54 11.33 -0.98
C VAL A 23 6.50 10.21 -1.36
N ILE A 24 7.79 10.44 -1.12
CA ILE A 24 8.81 9.40 -1.23
C ILE A 24 9.21 9.01 0.19
N ILE A 25 9.19 7.70 0.45
CA ILE A 25 9.57 7.08 1.71
C ILE A 25 10.93 6.41 1.50
N ASP A 26 11.87 6.75 2.38
CA ASP A 26 13.19 6.11 2.44
C ASP A 26 13.09 4.84 3.30
N LEU A 27 13.32 3.70 2.66
CA LEU A 27 13.29 2.36 3.21
C LEU A 27 14.70 1.76 3.33
N THR A 28 15.76 2.58 3.30
CA THR A 28 17.16 2.10 3.36
C THR A 28 17.43 1.17 4.54
N SER A 29 16.76 1.35 5.68
CA SER A 29 16.91 0.48 6.85
C SER A 29 16.17 -0.87 6.75
N THR A 30 15.15 -0.94 5.91
CA THR A 30 14.23 -2.08 5.77
C THR A 30 13.71 -2.12 4.31
N PRO A 31 14.57 -2.44 3.33
CA PRO A 31 14.21 -2.40 1.92
C PRO A 31 13.19 -3.48 1.58
N ILE A 32 12.34 -3.20 0.58
CA ILE A 32 11.47 -4.21 -0.04
C ILE A 32 12.37 -5.09 -0.92
N GLU A 33 12.26 -6.41 -0.78
CA GLU A 33 13.03 -7.37 -1.59
C GLU A 33 12.12 -7.92 -2.70
N VAL A 34 12.49 -7.71 -3.96
CA VAL A 34 11.87 -8.41 -5.10
C VAL A 34 12.69 -9.65 -5.41
N ARG A 35 12.03 -10.81 -5.48
CA ARG A 35 12.62 -12.13 -5.73
C ARG A 35 12.13 -12.72 -7.06
N ASN A 36 13.00 -13.54 -7.65
CA ASN A 36 12.66 -14.38 -8.80
C ASN A 36 13.46 -15.71 -8.71
N PRO A 37 12.80 -16.86 -8.49
CA PRO A 37 11.35 -17.05 -8.45
C PRO A 37 10.68 -16.36 -7.27
N ALA A 38 9.40 -15.99 -7.44
CA ALA A 38 8.56 -15.44 -6.38
C ALA A 38 8.52 -16.39 -5.17
N ASP A 39 8.46 -15.81 -3.97
CA ASP A 39 8.63 -16.59 -2.74
C ASP A 39 7.32 -17.08 -2.10
N GLY A 40 6.17 -16.58 -2.57
CA GLY A 40 4.84 -16.92 -2.06
C GLY A 40 4.41 -16.08 -0.86
N SER A 41 4.98 -14.90 -0.68
CA SER A 41 4.64 -13.93 0.36
C SER A 41 4.22 -12.59 -0.27
N TYR A 42 3.48 -11.78 0.49
CA TYR A 42 3.41 -10.34 0.28
C TYR A 42 4.61 -9.67 0.95
N ASP A 43 5.17 -8.66 0.32
CA ASP A 43 6.49 -8.11 0.69
C ASP A 43 6.39 -6.89 1.61
N PHE A 44 5.25 -6.20 1.62
CA PHE A 44 4.98 -5.11 2.54
C PHE A 44 3.48 -4.92 2.80
N ILE A 45 3.19 -4.13 3.84
CA ILE A 45 1.84 -3.71 4.21
C ILE A 45 1.74 -2.19 4.14
N PHE A 46 0.71 -1.72 3.46
CA PHE A 46 0.24 -0.34 3.44
C PHE A 46 -0.97 -0.21 4.38
N TYR A 47 -0.92 0.70 5.36
CA TYR A 47 -2.01 0.90 6.32
C TYR A 47 -2.70 2.24 6.07
N GLU A 48 -4.03 2.22 5.90
CA GLU A 48 -4.86 3.41 5.87
C GLU A 48 -5.43 3.77 7.25
N LEU A 49 -5.96 4.99 7.34
CA LEU A 49 -6.70 5.48 8.49
C LEU A 49 -7.92 4.59 8.78
N PHE A 50 -7.97 4.07 10.00
CA PHE A 50 -9.13 3.34 10.50
C PHE A 50 -10.36 4.26 10.60
N VAL A 51 -11.48 3.79 10.06
CA VAL A 51 -12.78 4.45 10.14
C VAL A 51 -13.74 3.58 10.94
N ALA A 52 -14.13 4.08 12.11
CA ALA A 52 -15.07 3.40 12.98
C ALA A 52 -16.41 3.08 12.25
N PRO A 53 -17.02 1.92 12.53
CA PRO A 53 -16.63 0.94 13.55
C PRO A 53 -15.67 -0.17 13.09
N ASP A 54 -15.44 -0.34 11.78
CA ASP A 54 -14.91 -1.62 11.25
C ASP A 54 -14.39 -1.54 9.80
N ARG A 55 -13.87 -0.39 9.33
CA ARG A 55 -13.42 -0.28 7.94
C ARG A 55 -12.27 0.70 7.74
N ILE A 56 -11.76 0.71 6.52
CA ILE A 56 -11.11 1.86 5.88
C ILE A 56 -12.05 2.42 4.80
N ASN A 57 -11.79 3.65 4.36
CA ASN A 57 -12.36 4.16 3.12
C ASN A 57 -11.21 4.24 2.12
N MET A 58 -11.09 3.24 1.26
CA MET A 58 -9.93 3.09 0.37
C MET A 58 -9.86 4.25 -0.60
N ASP A 59 -8.80 5.05 -0.49
CA ASP A 59 -8.57 6.23 -1.31
C ASP A 59 -7.89 5.84 -2.63
N ASN A 60 -8.03 6.68 -3.65
CA ASN A 60 -7.27 6.49 -4.88
C ASN A 60 -5.78 6.67 -4.59
N ILE A 61 -4.98 5.62 -4.82
CA ILE A 61 -3.54 5.62 -4.58
C ILE A 61 -2.80 4.81 -5.64
N ILE A 62 -1.57 5.25 -5.94
CA ILE A 62 -0.61 4.49 -6.73
C ILE A 62 0.64 4.28 -5.87
N LEU A 63 1.07 3.03 -5.75
CA LEU A 63 2.31 2.67 -5.05
C LEU A 63 3.35 2.26 -6.07
N SER A 64 4.56 2.83 -5.95
CA SER A 64 5.68 2.49 -6.82
C SER A 64 6.97 2.31 -6.04
N ILE A 65 7.78 1.33 -6.41
CA ILE A 65 9.08 1.06 -5.78
C ILE A 65 10.25 1.50 -6.67
N SER A 66 11.34 1.96 -6.06
CA SER A 66 12.60 2.26 -6.78
C SER A 66 13.85 1.85 -5.98
N MET A 67 14.87 1.36 -6.70
CA MET A 67 16.20 1.10 -6.15
C MET A 67 17.08 2.36 -6.14
N ASP A 68 16.83 3.31 -7.05
CA ASP A 68 17.76 4.40 -7.38
C ASP A 68 17.12 5.80 -7.34
N GLY A 69 15.81 5.88 -7.11
CA GLY A 69 15.04 7.13 -7.13
C GLY A 69 14.83 7.70 -8.53
N ILE A 70 15.12 6.91 -9.59
CA ILE A 70 15.03 7.31 -10.99
C ILE A 70 14.08 6.37 -11.75
N ASN A 71 14.26 5.07 -11.59
CA ASN A 71 13.45 4.02 -12.21
C ASN A 71 12.42 3.53 -11.20
N TYR A 72 11.15 3.73 -11.51
CA TYR A 72 10.02 3.36 -10.65
C TYR A 72 9.21 2.25 -11.31
N TYR A 73 8.75 1.30 -10.49
CA TYR A 73 7.88 0.20 -10.89
C TYR A 73 6.60 0.29 -10.08
N GLU A 74 5.47 0.44 -10.77
CA GLU A 74 4.14 0.41 -10.15
C GLU A 74 3.88 -0.98 -9.56
N VAL A 75 3.55 -1.04 -8.28
CA VAL A 75 3.29 -2.30 -7.57
C VAL A 75 1.84 -2.45 -7.13
N PHE A 76 1.07 -1.37 -7.14
CA PHE A 76 -0.34 -1.35 -6.76
C PHE A 76 -0.97 -0.04 -7.26
N ASN A 77 -2.20 -0.10 -7.77
CA ASN A 77 -2.94 1.03 -8.31
C ASN A 77 -4.43 0.90 -8.00
N TRP A 78 -4.86 1.54 -6.91
CA TRP A 78 -6.29 1.65 -6.61
C TRP A 78 -6.90 2.85 -7.33
N GLY A 79 -7.85 2.59 -8.23
CA GLY A 79 -8.65 3.63 -8.88
C GLY A 79 -8.64 3.58 -10.41
N ASP A 80 -7.84 2.70 -11.02
CA ASP A 80 -7.82 2.51 -12.47
C ASP A 80 -8.90 1.52 -12.96
N ASN A 81 -9.61 0.88 -12.02
CA ASN A 81 -10.65 -0.13 -12.24
C ASN A 81 -10.12 -1.44 -12.84
N VAL A 82 -8.85 -1.76 -12.64
CA VAL A 82 -8.21 -3.01 -13.04
C VAL A 82 -7.80 -3.76 -11.78
N PRO A 83 -8.49 -4.86 -11.42
CA PRO A 83 -8.19 -5.57 -10.18
C PRO A 83 -6.73 -6.01 -10.06
N ASP A 84 -6.07 -5.50 -9.02
CA ASP A 84 -4.73 -5.90 -8.60
C ASP A 84 -4.77 -7.26 -7.89
N ASN A 85 -4.28 -8.32 -8.55
CA ASN A 85 -4.30 -9.69 -7.99
C ASN A 85 -3.18 -9.98 -6.97
N ASN A 86 -2.33 -9.00 -6.69
CA ASN A 86 -1.18 -9.08 -5.80
C ASN A 86 -1.47 -8.46 -4.42
N THR A 87 -2.74 -8.38 -4.01
CA THR A 87 -3.15 -7.82 -2.72
C THR A 87 -4.29 -8.62 -2.08
N ASN A 88 -4.58 -8.39 -0.79
CA ASN A 88 -5.74 -8.95 -0.08
C ASN A 88 -7.09 -8.34 -0.48
N ILE A 89 -7.08 -7.15 -1.08
CA ILE A 89 -8.31 -6.44 -1.46
C ILE A 89 -8.72 -6.66 -2.93
N PHE A 90 -8.04 -7.57 -3.65
CA PHE A 90 -8.22 -7.83 -5.09
C PHE A 90 -9.67 -8.13 -5.52
N SER A 91 -10.52 -8.63 -4.60
CA SER A 91 -11.91 -8.94 -4.89
C SER A 91 -12.84 -7.73 -4.86
N TYR A 92 -12.37 -6.58 -4.39
CA TYR A 92 -13.16 -5.35 -4.30
C TYR A 92 -13.14 -4.63 -5.64
N THR A 93 -14.29 -4.61 -6.31
CA THR A 93 -14.46 -3.96 -7.62
C THR A 93 -15.87 -3.36 -7.72
N PRO A 94 -16.07 -2.23 -8.41
CA PRO A 94 -15.03 -1.36 -8.97
C PRO A 94 -14.20 -0.67 -7.87
N GLU A 95 -12.95 -0.31 -8.21
CA GLU A 95 -12.02 0.41 -7.33
C GLU A 95 -12.40 1.88 -7.28
N ASN A 96 -13.50 2.17 -6.59
CA ASN A 96 -13.93 3.54 -6.39
C ASN A 96 -13.12 4.21 -5.29
N ASP A 97 -12.93 5.50 -5.46
CA ASP A 97 -12.49 6.41 -4.42
C ASP A 97 -13.42 6.31 -3.18
N ASN A 98 -12.83 6.33 -1.99
CA ASN A 98 -13.48 6.15 -0.70
C ASN A 98 -14.29 4.83 -0.57
N LEU A 99 -13.92 3.76 -1.30
CA LEU A 99 -14.67 2.50 -1.21
C LEU A 99 -14.54 1.91 0.21
N PRO A 100 -15.65 1.61 0.90
CA PRO A 100 -15.59 0.96 2.20
C PRO A 100 -15.00 -0.45 2.10
N ILE A 101 -13.87 -0.69 2.76
CA ILE A 101 -13.26 -2.02 2.89
C ILE A 101 -13.31 -2.45 4.36
N LEU A 102 -13.99 -3.56 4.63
CA LEU A 102 -14.16 -4.06 6.01
C LEU A 102 -12.84 -4.61 6.55
N THR A 103 -12.55 -4.32 7.82
CA THR A 103 -11.31 -4.81 8.47
C THR A 103 -11.20 -6.32 8.54
N THR A 104 -12.31 -7.07 8.38
CA THR A 104 -12.33 -8.54 8.40
C THR A 104 -11.49 -9.19 7.31
N ILE A 105 -11.11 -8.45 6.27
CA ILE A 105 -10.23 -8.91 5.19
C ILE A 105 -8.88 -8.18 5.18
N LEU A 106 -8.66 -7.25 6.10
CA LEU A 106 -7.43 -6.48 6.20
C LEU A 106 -6.46 -7.15 7.15
N TYR A 107 -5.17 -6.97 6.87
CA TYR A 107 -4.09 -7.45 7.72
C TYR A 107 -3.95 -6.59 8.98
N GLY A 108 -3.52 -7.21 10.07
CA GLY A 108 -3.26 -6.54 11.35
C GLY A 108 -4.17 -7.03 12.47
N VAL A 109 -4.27 -6.23 13.54
CA VAL A 109 -5.04 -6.54 14.74
C VAL A 109 -5.84 -5.31 15.13
N TYR A 110 -7.10 -5.49 15.50
CA TYR A 110 -7.96 -4.39 15.96
C TYR A 110 -7.34 -3.67 17.17
N PRO A 111 -7.37 -2.33 17.24
CA PRO A 111 -8.08 -1.41 16.33
C PRO A 111 -7.34 -1.01 15.03
N GLU A 112 -6.05 -1.30 14.88
CA GLU A 112 -5.23 -0.95 13.72
C GLU A 112 -5.23 -2.04 12.61
N GLN A 113 -6.34 -2.77 12.45
CA GLN A 113 -6.48 -3.80 11.41
C GLN A 113 -6.87 -3.16 10.06
N THR A 114 -5.95 -2.38 9.49
CA THR A 114 -6.18 -1.61 8.25
C THR A 114 -5.21 -1.96 7.12
N GLY A 115 -4.44 -3.04 7.28
CA GLY A 115 -3.36 -3.39 6.37
C GLY A 115 -3.83 -3.95 5.02
N ILE A 116 -3.44 -3.26 3.96
CA ILE A 116 -3.42 -3.74 2.59
C ILE A 116 -2.05 -4.39 2.36
N VAL A 117 -2.01 -5.70 2.16
CA VAL A 117 -0.77 -6.44 1.84
C VAL A 117 -0.50 -6.37 0.34
N VAL A 118 0.76 -6.23 -0.06
CA VAL A 118 1.16 -6.08 -1.47
C VAL A 118 2.33 -7.02 -1.79
N ASP A 119 2.16 -7.86 -2.81
CA ASP A 119 3.18 -8.74 -3.40
C ASP A 119 3.81 -8.01 -4.59
N VAL A 120 5.14 -7.82 -4.56
CA VAL A 120 5.92 -7.14 -5.60
C VAL A 120 6.66 -8.13 -6.53
N ASP A 121 6.69 -9.41 -6.19
CA ASP A 121 7.33 -10.47 -6.97
C ASP A 121 6.51 -10.82 -8.23
N ASN A 122 5.18 -10.75 -8.14
CA ASN A 122 4.25 -11.16 -9.21
C ASN A 122 3.40 -10.01 -9.79
N VAL A 123 3.92 -8.78 -9.80
CA VAL A 123 3.20 -7.62 -10.34
C VAL A 123 3.44 -7.38 -11.84
N ALA A 124 2.46 -6.78 -12.53
CA ALA A 124 2.49 -6.54 -13.98
C ALA A 124 3.70 -5.70 -14.44
N SER A 125 4.18 -4.75 -13.61
CA SER A 125 5.34 -3.93 -13.92
C SER A 125 6.67 -4.71 -13.97
N SER A 126 6.69 -5.93 -13.40
CA SER A 126 7.82 -6.87 -13.42
C SER A 126 9.15 -6.22 -12.98
N PRO A 127 9.23 -5.69 -11.73
CA PRO A 127 10.47 -5.15 -11.20
C PRO A 127 11.61 -6.17 -11.25
N PRO A 128 12.85 -5.79 -11.66
CA PRO A 128 14.00 -6.68 -11.56
C PRO A 128 14.28 -7.10 -10.11
N PRO A 129 14.71 -8.35 -9.86
CA PRO A 129 15.05 -8.79 -8.51
C PRO A 129 16.12 -7.91 -7.85
N GLY A 130 15.93 -7.61 -6.56
CA GLY A 130 16.85 -6.81 -5.76
C GLY A 130 16.16 -6.07 -4.62
N PHE A 131 16.89 -5.15 -4.01
CA PHE A 131 16.43 -4.40 -2.84
C PHE A 131 16.02 -2.98 -3.23
N TYR A 132 14.76 -2.66 -2.98
CA TYR A 132 14.13 -1.38 -3.28
C TYR A 132 14.08 -0.52 -2.02
N ILE A 133 14.82 0.58 -2.04
CA ILE A 133 15.00 1.48 -0.88
C ILE A 133 14.07 2.69 -0.94
N TYR A 134 13.29 2.87 -2.00
CA TYR A 134 12.29 3.92 -2.10
C TYR A 134 10.91 3.33 -2.37
N LEU A 135 9.92 3.80 -1.64
CA LEU A 135 8.50 3.65 -1.95
C LEU A 135 7.92 5.03 -2.23
N VAL A 136 7.22 5.17 -3.34
CA VAL A 136 6.44 6.36 -3.70
C VAL A 136 4.99 6.04 -3.46
N ILE A 137 4.31 6.94 -2.74
CA ILE A 137 2.86 6.93 -2.60
C ILE A 137 2.36 8.17 -3.32
N GLU A 138 1.65 7.98 -4.41
CA GLU A 138 0.98 9.03 -5.17
C GLU A 138 -0.52 8.99 -4.91
N VAL A 139 -1.10 10.15 -4.62
CA VAL A 139 -2.56 10.32 -4.53
C VAL A 139 -3.00 11.01 -5.82
N PRO A 140 -3.44 10.27 -6.84
CA PRO A 140 -3.88 10.85 -8.10
C PRO A 140 -5.13 11.74 -7.91
N PRO A 141 -5.54 12.48 -8.95
CA PRO A 141 -6.83 13.14 -8.95
C PRO A 141 -7.96 12.11 -8.83
N GLY A 142 -8.74 12.21 -7.76
CA GLY A 142 -9.93 11.41 -7.52
C GLY A 142 -11.23 12.14 -7.90
N PRO A 143 -12.35 11.43 -8.10
CA PRO A 143 -13.67 12.05 -8.17
C PRO A 143 -14.05 12.75 -6.86
N ILE A 144 -13.49 12.32 -5.73
CA ILE A 144 -13.56 12.97 -4.44
C ILE A 144 -12.18 13.59 -4.17
N ASN A 145 -12.16 14.86 -3.77
CA ASN A 145 -10.94 15.64 -3.60
C ASN A 145 -10.64 15.85 -2.12
N ASP A 146 -10.58 14.75 -1.38
CA ASP A 146 -10.36 14.69 0.06
C ASP A 146 -9.02 14.07 0.47
N GLY A 147 -8.12 13.77 -0.48
CA GLY A 147 -6.76 13.26 -0.26
C GLY A 147 -6.72 11.82 0.27
N ALA A 148 -5.58 11.40 0.80
CA ALA A 148 -5.41 10.08 1.41
C ALA A 148 -4.90 10.14 2.85
N GLY A 149 -5.51 9.36 3.74
CA GLY A 149 -5.11 9.19 5.14
C GLY A 149 -4.31 7.91 5.33
N ILE A 150 -2.99 8.02 5.50
CA ILE A 150 -2.07 6.89 5.56
C ILE A 150 -1.43 6.80 6.93
N ASP A 151 -1.61 5.67 7.60
CA ASP A 151 -1.05 5.40 8.93
C ASP A 151 0.42 4.99 8.83
N ALA A 152 0.69 3.87 8.15
CA ALA A 152 2.01 3.29 8.17
C ALA A 152 2.36 2.51 6.90
N ILE A 153 3.67 2.36 6.70
CA ILE A 153 4.26 1.36 5.80
C ILE A 153 5.09 0.39 6.63
N GLN A 154 4.74 -0.89 6.56
CA GLN A 154 5.50 -1.94 7.22
C GLN A 154 6.11 -2.88 6.19
N VAL A 155 7.45 -2.92 6.13
CA VAL A 155 8.16 -3.89 5.27
C VAL A 155 8.41 -5.16 6.06
N THR A 156 7.58 -6.18 5.81
CA THR A 156 7.70 -7.52 6.38
C THR A 156 6.96 -8.51 5.50
N GLU A 157 7.50 -9.72 5.42
CA GLU A 157 6.88 -10.83 4.70
C GLU A 157 5.57 -11.27 5.36
N VAL A 158 4.51 -11.44 4.57
CA VAL A 158 3.24 -12.05 4.98
C VAL A 158 2.92 -13.23 4.05
N PRO A 159 2.80 -14.47 4.54
CA PRO A 159 2.54 -15.63 3.68
C PRO A 159 1.23 -15.52 2.87
N ILE A 160 1.23 -16.02 1.63
CA ILE A 160 0.04 -16.17 0.78
C ILE A 160 -0.53 -17.60 0.89
N PRO A 161 -1.84 -17.81 1.12
CA PRO A 161 -2.84 -16.79 1.49
C PRO A 161 -2.65 -16.35 2.94
N PHE A 162 -2.91 -15.08 3.24
CA PHE A 162 -2.96 -14.62 4.63
C PHE A 162 -4.28 -15.12 5.29
N PRO A 163 -4.24 -15.47 6.60
CA PRO A 163 -5.35 -16.10 7.31
C PRO A 163 -6.54 -15.20 7.62
#